data_AF-A0A562KKW7-F1
#
_entry.id   AF-A0A562KKW7-F1
#
_cell.length_a   1.000
_cell.length_b   1.000
_cell.length_c   1.000
_cell.angle_alpha   90.00
_cell.angle_beta   90.00
_cell.angle_gamma   90.00
#
_symmetry.space_group_name_H-M   'P 1'
#
loop_
_entity.id
_entity.type
_entity.pdbx_description
1 polymer ?
#
loop_
_entity_poly.entity_id
_entity_poly.type
_entity_poly.pdbx_seq_one_letter_code
_entity_poly.pdbx_strand_id
1 'polypeptide(L)' 'MNLTEGLKHAADGLSIGVMIGTLANVLPALAALMTIIWTAIRIWETDTAKRLTGRKD' A
#
# COMPACT_ATOMS: atom_id res chain seq x y z
N MET A 1 -17.60 -17.62 36.72
CA MET A 1 -16.23 -17.31 36.28
C MET A 1 -16.11 -17.37 34.75
N ASN A 2 -17.08 -16.84 33.98
CA ASN A 2 -17.13 -16.97 32.50
C ASN A 2 -17.30 -15.62 31.76
N LEU A 3 -17.68 -14.53 32.46
CA LEU A 3 -17.83 -13.20 31.84
C LEU A 3 -16.48 -12.62 31.39
N THR A 4 -15.44 -12.86 32.18
CA THR A 4 -14.09 -12.32 31.95
C THR A 4 -13.42 -12.94 30.73
N GLU A 5 -13.71 -14.21 30.43
CA GLU A 5 -13.15 -14.94 29.29
C GLU A 5 -13.78 -14.47 27.97
N GLY A 6 -15.12 -14.30 27.94
CA GLY A 6 -15.79 -13.70 26.79
C GLY A 6 -15.35 -12.27 26.50
N LEU A 7 -15.13 -11.46 27.54
CA LEU A 7 -14.62 -10.09 27.37
C LEU A 7 -13.17 -10.08 26.86
N LYS A 8 -12.34 -11.03 27.30
CA LYS A 8 -10.95 -11.18 26.86
C LYS A 8 -10.88 -11.57 25.38
N HIS A 9 -11.69 -12.55 24.96
CA HIS A 9 -11.79 -12.93 23.55
C HIS A 9 -12.34 -11.81 22.66
N ALA A 10 -13.30 -11.02 23.15
CA ALA A 10 -13.78 -9.85 22.42
C ALA A 10 -12.69 -8.78 22.26
N ALA A 11 -11.90 -8.53 23.30
CA ALA A 11 -10.78 -7.60 23.25
C ALA A 11 -9.64 -8.09 22.33
N ASP A 12 -9.34 -9.39 22.34
CA ASP A 12 -8.35 -10.01 21.45
C ASP A 12 -8.81 -9.92 19.99
N GLY A 13 -10.08 -10.22 19.72
CA GLY A 13 -10.67 -10.11 18.38
C GLY A 13 -10.65 -8.67 17.84
N LEU A 14 -10.95 -7.68 18.69
CA LEU A 14 -10.85 -6.27 18.33
C LEU A 14 -9.39 -5.89 18.00
N SER A 15 -8.44 -6.31 18.83
CA SER A 15 -7.02 -6.02 18.64
C SER A 15 -6.47 -6.61 17.34
N ILE A 16 -6.84 -7.85 17.02
CA ILE A 16 -6.50 -8.49 15.73
C ILE A 16 -7.14 -7.74 14.57
N GLY A 17 -8.40 -7.31 14.70
CA GLY A 17 -9.08 -6.50 13.69
C GLY A 17 -8.36 -5.18 13.41
N VAL A 18 -7.93 -4.48 14.46
CA VAL A 18 -7.15 -3.23 14.34
C VAL A 18 -5.78 -3.48 13.70
N MET A 19 -5.10 -4.57 14.07
CA MET A 19 -3.83 -4.96 13.46
C MET A 19 -3.98 -5.20 11.96
N ILE A 20 -4.98 -6.01 11.56
CA ILE A 20 -5.27 -6.31 10.15
C ILE A 20 -5.67 -5.03 9.41
N GLY A 21 -6.50 -4.18 10.00
CA GLY A 21 -6.88 -2.90 9.42
C GLY A 21 -5.67 -1.98 9.19
N THR A 22 -4.73 -1.95 10.12
CA THR A 22 -3.49 -1.15 10.00
C THR A 22 -2.60 -1.68 8.88
N LEU A 23 -2.43 -3.01 8.79
CA LEU A 23 -1.68 -3.65 7.70
C LEU A 23 -2.38 -3.44 6.35
N ALA A 24 -3.70 -3.56 6.28
CA ALA A 24 -4.45 -3.30 5.06
C ALA A 24 -4.34 -1.85 4.60
N ASN A 25 -4.14 -0.90 5.52
CA ASN A 25 -4.00 0.52 5.20
C ASN A 25 -2.59 0.88 4.68
N VAL A 26 -1.56 0.09 4.99
CA VAL A 26 -0.21 0.31 4.44
C VAL A 26 -0.07 -0.21 3.01
N LEU A 27 -0.86 -1.22 2.62
CA LEU A 27 -0.87 -1.78 1.27
C LEU A 27 -1.13 -0.72 0.18
N PRO A 28 -2.16 0.14 0.27
CA PRO A 28 -2.41 1.22 -0.69
C PRO A 28 -1.24 2.19 -0.84
N ALA A 29 -0.56 2.54 0.25
CA ALA A 29 0.58 3.45 0.20
C ALA A 29 1.74 2.85 -0.60
N LEU A 30 2.05 1.56 -0.37
CA LEU A 30 3.07 0.85 -1.15
C LEU A 30 2.68 0.71 -2.63
N ALA A 31 1.41 0.40 -2.91
CA ALA A 31 0.88 0.31 -4.27
C ALA A 31 0.96 1.67 -5.00
N ALA A 32 0.66 2.77 -4.30
CA ALA A 32 0.78 4.12 -4.85
C ALA A 32 2.23 4.47 -5.18
N LEU A 33 3.18 4.15 -4.29
CA LEU A 33 4.60 4.35 -4.54
C LEU A 33 5.09 3.54 -5.75
N MET A 34 4.71 2.26 -5.84
CA MET A 34 4.99 1.44 -7.03
C MET A 34 4.39 2.05 -8.30
N THR A 35 3.17 2.57 -8.23
CA THR A 35 2.49 3.21 -9.37
C THR A 35 3.21 4.48 -9.81
N ILE A 36 3.72 5.28 -8.87
CA ILE A 36 4.52 6.47 -9.18
C ILE A 36 5.82 6.06 -9.88
N ILE A 37 6.54 5.07 -9.35
CA ILE A 37 7.79 4.58 -9.95
C ILE A 37 7.53 4.03 -11.36
N TRP A 38 6.52 3.18 -11.53
CA TRP A 38 6.13 2.63 -12.82
C TRP A 38 5.73 3.73 -13.81
N THR A 39 4.91 4.68 -13.37
CA THR A 39 4.48 5.81 -14.21
C THR A 39 5.67 6.66 -14.61
N ALA A 40 6.62 6.92 -13.70
CA ALA A 40 7.85 7.61 -14.03
C ALA A 40 8.64 6.84 -15.09
N ILE A 41 8.91 5.54 -14.91
CA ILE A 41 9.60 4.70 -15.90
C ILE A 41 8.88 4.75 -17.26
N ARG A 42 7.55 4.60 -17.26
CA ARG A 42 6.74 4.62 -18.49
C ARG A 42 6.79 5.97 -19.18
N ILE A 43 6.77 7.07 -18.42
CA ILE A 43 6.97 8.41 -18.98
C ILE A 43 8.34 8.45 -19.67
N TRP A 44 9.42 8.03 -19.01
CA TRP A 44 10.75 7.97 -19.62
C TRP A 44 10.82 7.10 -20.89
N GLU A 45 10.01 6.06 -21.00
CA GLU A 45 9.93 5.19 -22.18
C GLU A 45 9.12 5.79 -23.33
N THR A 46 8.12 6.64 -23.03
CA THR A 46 7.29 7.26 -24.08
C THR A 46 8.07 8.21 -24.97
N ASP A 47 7.76 8.21 -26.28
CA ASP A 47 8.42 9.02 -27.32
C ASP A 47 8.46 10.51 -26.98
N THR A 48 7.42 11.02 -26.31
CA THR A 48 7.36 12.41 -25.87
C THR A 48 8.46 12.74 -24.86
N ALA A 49 8.74 11.87 -23.89
CA ALA A 49 9.81 12.09 -22.92
C ALA A 49 11.19 11.76 -23.49
N LYS A 50 11.31 10.75 -24.38
CA LYS A 50 12.55 10.51 -25.13
C LYS A 50 12.95 11.75 -25.96
N ARG A 51 11.98 12.36 -26.66
CA ARG A 51 12.18 13.58 -27.44
C ARG A 51 12.51 14.81 -26.57
N LEU A 52 11.96 14.89 -25.36
CA LEU A 52 12.24 15.97 -24.40
C LEU A 52 13.61 15.81 -23.70
N THR A 53 14.02 14.58 -23.39
CA THR A 53 15.28 14.28 -22.70
C THR A 53 16.48 14.16 -23.65
N GLY A 54 16.27 14.38 -24.95
CA GLY A 54 17.36 14.46 -25.95
C GLY A 54 18.10 13.15 -26.19
N ARG A 55 17.62 12.03 -25.62
CA ARG A 55 18.11 10.69 -25.95
C ARG A 55 17.56 10.34 -27.33
N LYS A 56 18.36 10.67 -28.35
CA LYS A 56 18.23 10.13 -29.70
C LYS A 56 18.40 8.61 -29.61
N ASP A 57 17.48 7.87 -30.23
CA ASP A 57 17.84 6.59 -30.84
C ASP A 57 18.88 6.85 -31.94
#